data_AF-A0A813B1V9-F1
#
_entry.id   AF-A0A813B1V9-F1
#
_cell.length_a   1.000
_cell.length_b   1.000
_cell.length_c   1.000
_cell.angle_alpha   90.00
_cell.angle_beta   90.00
_cell.angle_gamma   90.00
#
_symmetry.space_group_name_H-M   'P 1'
#
loop_
_entity.id
_entity.type
_entity.pdbx_description
1 polymer ?
#
loop_
_entity_poly.entity_id
_entity_poly.type
_entity_poly.pdbx_seq_one_letter_code
_entity_poly.pdbx_strand_id
1 'polypeptide(L)'
;LKAEGILSLGAILKKSRTLVVVWDPSYLSRLWCVFELAAFLHAHREDAQTGLVIKPTVLVPMTFLMVMTTAIILLFETCLPDTDEVAFLRILLFVLSQFPNIWLIQRLWRIVMEAENQFGTFSFQKVTCYCCSSNHQDLRGNTIPCDKEPWPWLALSSRFGCSLREKRLRLRLVLHAFTQGDSRRLHR
;
A
#
# COMPACT_ATOMS: atom_id res chain seq x y z
N LEU A 1 -18.84 21.65 7.63
CA LEU A 1 -17.46 21.64 7.08
C LEU A 1 -16.79 20.26 7.18
N LYS A 2 -16.19 19.82 8.30
CA LYS A 2 -15.47 18.52 8.35
C LYS A 2 -16.34 17.33 7.92
N ALA A 3 -17.58 17.25 8.41
CA ALA A 3 -18.51 16.17 8.07
C ALA A 3 -18.89 16.15 6.58
N GLU A 4 -19.09 17.31 5.95
CA GLU A 4 -19.38 17.42 4.52
C GLU A 4 -18.18 16.99 3.67
N GLY A 5 -16.95 17.32 4.11
CA GLY A 5 -15.73 16.83 3.50
C GLY A 5 -15.66 15.31 3.49
N ILE A 6 -15.92 14.67 4.64
CA ILE A 6 -15.92 13.20 4.74
C ILE A 6 -17.03 12.57 3.88
N LEU A 7 -18.22 13.19 3.82
CA LEU A 7 -19.31 12.73 2.96
C LEU A 7 -18.96 12.83 1.47
N SER A 8 -18.35 13.96 1.06
CA SER A 8 -17.91 14.14 -0.33
C SER A 8 -16.84 13.12 -0.72
N LEU A 9 -15.88 12.85 0.18
CA LEU A 9 -14.84 11.84 -0.02
C LEU A 9 -15.45 10.44 -0.17
N GLY A 10 -16.40 10.07 0.70
CA GLY A 10 -17.11 8.79 0.61
C GLY A 10 -17.92 8.65 -0.70
N ALA A 11 -18.51 9.73 -1.18
CA ALA A 11 -19.22 9.75 -2.46
C ALA A 11 -18.28 9.54 -3.66
N ILE A 12 -17.10 10.16 -3.64
CA ILE A 12 -16.05 9.96 -4.65
C ILE A 12 -15.58 8.50 -4.62
N LEU A 13 -15.28 7.97 -3.44
CA LEU A 13 -14.85 6.58 -3.28
C LEU A 13 -15.89 5.59 -3.79
N LYS A 14 -17.19 5.85 -3.58
CA LYS A 14 -18.29 5.00 -4.09
C LYS A 14 -18.43 5.02 -5.62
N LYS A 15 -17.98 6.10 -6.28
CA LYS A 15 -18.03 6.22 -7.75
C LYS A 15 -16.75 5.76 -8.43
N SER A 16 -15.64 5.67 -7.69
CA SER A 16 -14.36 5.20 -8.24
C SER A 16 -14.37 3.70 -8.49
N ARG A 17 -13.95 3.25 -9.68
CA ARG A 17 -13.85 1.82 -10.01
C ARG A 17 -12.61 1.15 -9.43
N THR A 18 -11.56 1.93 -9.21
CA THR A 18 -10.27 1.43 -8.74
C THR A 18 -9.71 2.32 -7.63
N LEU A 19 -9.05 1.71 -6.65
CA LEU A 19 -8.32 2.41 -5.61
C LEU A 19 -6.86 1.93 -5.66
N VAL A 20 -5.96 2.84 -6.01
CA VAL A 20 -4.52 2.55 -6.01
C VAL A 20 -3.95 2.98 -4.66
N VAL A 21 -3.51 2.00 -3.88
CA VAL A 21 -2.88 2.23 -2.58
C VAL A 21 -1.38 2.12 -2.75
N VAL A 22 -0.69 3.26 -2.64
CA VAL A 22 0.77 3.29 -2.56
C VAL A 22 1.16 2.85 -1.15
N TRP A 23 1.70 1.64 -1.04
CA TRP A 23 1.97 1.01 0.24
C TRP A 23 3.26 1.52 0.86
N ASP A 24 3.14 2.01 2.10
CA ASP A 24 4.22 2.44 2.96
C ASP A 24 3.99 1.85 4.37
N PRO A 25 5.04 1.49 5.14
CA PRO A 25 4.89 1.00 6.53
C PRO A 25 4.10 1.94 7.46
N SER A 26 3.97 3.22 7.14
CA SER A 26 3.13 4.17 7.88
C SER A 26 1.68 4.26 7.37
N TYR A 27 1.29 3.50 6.35
CA TYR A 27 -0.04 3.59 5.76
C TYR A 27 -1.14 3.19 6.76
N LEU A 28 -0.95 2.07 7.48
CA LEU A 28 -1.90 1.59 8.48
C LEU A 28 -1.85 2.37 9.81
N SER A 29 -0.82 3.19 10.03
CA SER A 29 -0.75 4.03 11.23
C SER A 29 -1.52 5.35 11.06
N ARG A 30 -2.04 5.67 9.87
CA ARG A 30 -2.82 6.89 9.61
C ARG A 30 -4.32 6.59 9.54
N LEU A 31 -5.11 7.31 10.34
CA LEU A 31 -6.56 7.11 10.44
C LEU A 31 -7.27 7.25 9.10
N TRP A 32 -6.92 8.30 8.35
CA TRP A 32 -7.57 8.63 7.08
C TRP A 32 -7.29 7.59 5.99
N CYS A 33 -6.06 7.07 5.89
CA CYS A 33 -5.69 6.03 4.93
C CYS A 33 -6.44 4.71 5.18
N VAL A 34 -6.58 4.32 6.44
CA VAL A 34 -7.39 3.15 6.84
C VAL A 34 -8.87 3.39 6.56
N PHE A 35 -9.36 4.61 6.81
CA PHE A 35 -10.74 5.00 6.53
C PHE A 35 -11.07 4.87 5.05
N GLU A 36 -10.24 5.43 4.17
CA GLU A 36 -10.42 5.37 2.71
C GLU A 36 -10.47 3.93 2.20
N LEU A 37 -9.51 3.10 2.65
CA LEU A 37 -9.46 1.69 2.32
C LEU A 37 -10.73 0.94 2.77
N ALA A 38 -11.16 1.16 4.02
CA ALA A 38 -12.36 0.52 4.56
C ALA A 38 -13.65 1.01 3.89
N ALA A 39 -13.74 2.30 3.55
CA ALA A 39 -14.89 2.88 2.87
C ALA A 39 -15.02 2.36 1.43
N PHE A 40 -13.90 2.28 0.71
CA PHE A 40 -13.87 1.73 -0.66
C PHE A 40 -14.28 0.25 -0.70
N LEU A 41 -13.72 -0.57 0.21
CA LEU A 41 -14.06 -1.99 0.34
C LEU A 41 -15.54 -2.20 0.70
N HIS A 42 -16.11 -1.33 1.54
CA HIS A 42 -17.53 -1.43 1.90
C HIS A 42 -18.45 -1.01 0.75
N ALA A 43 -18.09 0.03 0.00
CA ALA A 43 -18.88 0.53 -1.12
C ALA A 43 -18.93 -0.45 -2.30
N HIS A 44 -17.86 -1.24 -2.51
CA HIS A 44 -17.74 -2.20 -3.63
C HIS A 44 -17.83 -3.66 -3.18
N ARG A 45 -18.50 -3.93 -2.05
CA ARG A 45 -18.60 -5.29 -1.49
C ARG A 45 -19.32 -6.29 -2.41
N GLU A 46 -20.20 -5.81 -3.27
CA GLU A 46 -21.02 -6.60 -4.20
C GLU A 46 -20.31 -6.82 -5.54
N ASP A 47 -19.25 -6.06 -5.81
CA ASP A 47 -18.44 -6.21 -7.02
C ASP A 47 -17.38 -7.29 -6.81
N ALA A 48 -17.56 -8.43 -7.47
CA ALA A 48 -16.63 -9.57 -7.42
C ALA A 48 -15.20 -9.24 -7.89
N GLN A 49 -15.02 -8.11 -8.59
CA GLN A 49 -13.73 -7.58 -9.03
C GLN A 49 -13.46 -6.24 -8.35
N THR A 50 -13.24 -6.27 -7.04
CA THR A 50 -12.84 -5.07 -6.29
C THR A 50 -11.52 -4.56 -6.87
N GLY A 51 -11.55 -3.39 -7.51
CA GLY A 51 -10.41 -2.76 -8.18
C GLY A 51 -9.34 -2.20 -7.22
N LEU A 52 -9.05 -2.91 -6.13
CA LEU A 52 -8.04 -2.53 -5.14
C LEU A 52 -6.67 -2.96 -5.64
N VAL A 53 -5.80 -1.99 -5.92
CA VAL A 53 -4.44 -2.22 -6.41
C VAL A 53 -3.45 -1.68 -5.39
N ILE A 54 -2.79 -2.58 -4.66
CA ILE A 54 -1.73 -2.22 -3.71
C ILE A 54 -0.39 -2.25 -4.44
N LYS A 55 0.33 -1.13 -4.47
CA LYS A 55 1.63 -0.99 -5.13
C LYS A 55 2.67 -0.50 -4.12
N PRO A 56 3.75 -1.26 -3.86
CA PRO A 56 4.81 -0.79 -2.98
C PRO A 56 5.58 0.38 -3.61
N THR A 57 5.92 1.39 -2.81
CA THR A 57 6.65 2.59 -3.27
C THR A 57 8.02 2.27 -3.89
N VAL A 58 8.62 1.14 -3.53
CA VAL A 58 9.95 0.69 -4.02
C VAL A 58 9.90 0.13 -5.45
N LEU A 59 8.72 -0.07 -6.03
CA LEU A 59 8.58 -0.62 -7.38
C LEU A 59 9.21 0.28 -8.47
N VAL A 60 9.07 1.61 -8.33
CA VAL A 60 9.61 2.58 -9.29
C VAL A 60 11.14 2.56 -9.33
N PRO A 61 11.87 2.75 -8.21
CA PRO A 61 13.33 2.68 -8.25
C PRO A 61 13.85 1.30 -8.67
N MET A 62 13.10 0.22 -8.37
CA MET A 62 13.47 -1.13 -8.79
C MET A 62 13.42 -1.32 -10.30
N THR A 63 12.30 -0.96 -10.93
CA THR A 63 12.14 -1.09 -12.38
C THR A 63 13.14 -0.22 -13.13
N PHE A 64 13.41 0.99 -12.63
CA PHE A 64 14.42 1.87 -13.20
C PHE A 64 15.83 1.29 -13.10
N LEU A 65 16.26 0.83 -11.93
CA LEU A 65 17.59 0.23 -11.75
C LEU A 65 17.76 -1.03 -12.58
N MET A 66 16.74 -1.88 -12.66
CA MET A 66 16.77 -3.09 -13.46
C MET A 66 16.98 -2.76 -14.95
N VAL A 67 16.18 -1.86 -15.52
CA VAL A 67 16.31 -1.44 -16.93
C VAL A 67 17.68 -0.82 -17.19
N MET A 68 18.16 0.06 -16.31
CA MET A 68 19.48 0.70 -16.46
C MET A 68 20.62 -0.32 -16.42
N THR A 69 20.59 -1.26 -15.46
CA THR A 69 21.62 -2.32 -15.38
C THR A 69 21.62 -3.21 -16.62
N THR A 70 20.44 -3.61 -17.13
CA THR A 70 20.34 -4.38 -18.37
C THR A 70 20.88 -3.60 -19.57
N ALA A 71 20.56 -2.31 -19.71
CA ALA A 71 21.06 -1.48 -20.80
C ALA A 71 22.59 -1.35 -20.78
N ILE A 72 23.19 -1.19 -19.59
CA ILE A 72 24.65 -1.11 -19.43
C ILE A 72 25.31 -2.45 -19.81
N ILE A 73 24.74 -3.58 -19.40
CA ILE A 73 25.26 -4.92 -19.76
C ILE A 73 25.20 -5.13 -21.28
N LEU A 74 24.08 -4.80 -21.92
CA LEU A 74 23.94 -4.94 -23.38
C LEU A 74 24.91 -4.03 -24.15
N LEU A 75 25.14 -2.81 -23.67
CA LEU A 75 26.13 -1.90 -24.24
C LEU A 75 27.55 -2.48 -24.09
N PHE A 76 27.86 -3.09 -22.95
CA PHE A 76 29.16 -3.69 -22.69
C PHE A 76 29.42 -4.90 -23.60
N GLU A 77 28.43 -5.80 -23.74
CA GLU A 77 28.52 -6.97 -24.62
C GLU A 77 28.66 -6.59 -26.11
N THR A 78 28.08 -5.46 -26.54
CA THR A 78 28.20 -5.00 -27.95
C THR A 78 29.50 -4.27 -28.25
N CYS A 79 30.10 -3.61 -27.25
CA CYS A 79 31.34 -2.86 -27.42
C CYS A 79 32.62 -3.71 -27.30
N LEU A 80 32.55 -4.90 -26.69
CA LEU A 80 33.73 -5.74 -26.47
C LEU A 80 33.87 -6.82 -27.54
N PRO A 81 35.03 -6.89 -28.23
CA PRO A 81 35.31 -7.99 -29.14
C PRO A 81 35.37 -9.32 -28.39
N ASP A 82 34.91 -10.38 -29.04
CA ASP A 82 34.83 -11.73 -28.49
C ASP A 82 36.22 -12.38 -28.48
N THR A 83 36.92 -12.26 -27.35
CA THR A 83 38.20 -12.91 -27.11
C THR A 83 38.12 -13.78 -25.85
N ASP A 84 38.76 -14.94 -25.86
CA ASP A 84 38.69 -15.91 -24.75
C ASP A 84 39.24 -15.34 -23.43
N GLU A 85 40.16 -14.38 -23.49
CA GLU A 85 40.75 -13.75 -22.30
C GLU A 85 39.77 -12.82 -21.54
N VAL A 86 38.77 -12.23 -22.22
CA VAL A 86 37.81 -11.32 -21.57
C VAL A 86 36.58 -12.05 -21.01
N ALA A 87 36.41 -13.35 -21.28
CA ALA A 87 35.26 -14.14 -20.85
C ALA A 87 35.08 -14.15 -19.32
N PHE A 88 36.17 -14.36 -18.56
CA PHE A 88 36.12 -14.32 -17.09
C PHE A 88 35.76 -12.94 -16.55
N LEU A 89 36.28 -11.88 -17.17
CA LEU A 89 35.99 -10.50 -16.77
C LEU A 89 34.51 -10.15 -17.01
N ARG A 90 33.91 -10.63 -18.12
CA ARG A 90 32.48 -10.47 -18.41
C ARG A 90 31.60 -11.13 -17.35
N ILE A 91 31.89 -12.39 -17.00
CA ILE A 91 31.13 -13.12 -15.96
C ILE A 91 31.24 -12.38 -14.62
N LEU A 92 32.42 -11.91 -14.25
CA LEU A 92 32.63 -11.17 -13.01
C LEU A 92 31.82 -9.87 -12.96
N LEU A 93 31.86 -9.07 -14.02
CA LEU A 93 31.12 -7.81 -14.11
C LEU A 93 29.60 -8.03 -14.10
N PHE A 94 29.13 -9.08 -14.76
CA PHE A 94 27.72 -9.47 -14.72
C PHE A 94 27.28 -9.76 -13.28
N VAL A 95 27.99 -10.64 -12.57
CA VAL A 95 27.66 -10.99 -11.17
C VAL A 95 27.66 -9.77 -10.26
N LEU A 96 28.68 -8.90 -10.37
CA LEU A 96 28.77 -7.68 -9.55
C LEU A 96 27.62 -6.70 -9.85
N SER A 97 27.23 -6.55 -11.12
CA SER A 97 26.14 -5.66 -11.53
C SER A 97 24.76 -6.13 -11.03
N GLN A 98 24.57 -7.44 -10.78
CA GLN A 98 23.31 -7.99 -10.27
C GLN A 98 23.15 -7.81 -8.75
N PHE A 99 24.24 -7.57 -8.02
CA PHE A 99 24.20 -7.47 -6.56
C PHE A 99 23.22 -6.40 -6.03
N PRO A 100 23.19 -5.15 -6.57
CA PRO A 100 22.20 -4.15 -6.18
C PRO A 100 20.75 -4.56 -6.47
N ASN A 101 20.51 -5.27 -7.59
CA ASN A 101 19.18 -5.77 -7.94
C ASN A 101 18.70 -6.80 -6.93
N ILE A 102 19.56 -7.77 -6.58
CA ILE A 102 19.25 -8.79 -5.56
C ILE A 102 18.96 -8.13 -4.21
N TRP A 103 19.80 -7.18 -3.79
CA TRP A 103 19.59 -6.44 -2.53
C TRP A 103 18.26 -5.69 -2.51
N LEU A 104 17.87 -5.07 -3.63
CA LEU A 104 16.63 -4.32 -3.73
C LEU A 104 15.39 -5.23 -3.77
N ILE A 105 15.48 -6.38 -4.44
CA ILE A 105 14.44 -7.41 -4.41
C ILE A 105 14.24 -7.94 -3.00
N GLN A 106 15.32 -8.19 -2.26
CA GLN A 106 15.23 -8.60 -0.85
C GLN A 106 14.61 -7.51 0.03
N ARG A 107 14.90 -6.22 -0.25
CA ARG A 107 14.24 -5.10 0.42
C ARG A 107 12.75 -5.06 0.11
N LEU A 108 12.36 -5.26 -1.15
CA LEU A 108 10.95 -5.34 -1.55
C LEU A 108 10.23 -6.47 -0.82
N TRP A 109 10.82 -7.67 -0.80
CA TRP A 109 10.28 -8.84 -0.10
C TRP A 109 10.05 -8.55 1.38
N ARG A 110 11.01 -7.91 2.06
CA ARG A 110 10.84 -7.51 3.47
C ARG A 110 9.67 -6.54 3.66
N ILE A 111 9.50 -5.56 2.76
CA ILE A 111 8.39 -4.61 2.84
C ILE A 111 7.04 -5.30 2.64
N VAL A 112 6.97 -6.27 1.72
CA VAL A 112 5.75 -7.05 1.48
C VAL A 112 5.40 -7.94 2.68
N MET A 113 6.39 -8.63 3.25
CA MET A 113 6.19 -9.45 4.45
C MET A 113 5.77 -8.62 5.65
N GLU A 114 6.40 -7.45 5.84
CA GLU A 114 6.01 -6.52 6.89
C GLU A 114 4.59 -5.98 6.65
N ALA A 115 4.22 -5.72 5.40
CA ALA A 115 2.86 -5.31 5.06
C ALA A 115 1.82 -6.33 5.54
N GLU A 116 2.04 -7.59 5.20
CA GLU A 116 1.17 -8.70 5.59
C GLU A 116 1.05 -8.80 7.12
N ASN A 117 2.18 -8.73 7.83
CA ASN A 117 2.20 -8.77 9.29
C ASN A 117 1.46 -7.59 9.93
N GLN A 118 1.63 -6.38 9.38
CA GLN A 118 0.93 -5.19 9.86
C GLN A 118 -0.58 -5.27 9.66
N PHE A 119 -1.02 -5.82 8.53
CA PHE A 119 -2.43 -6.08 8.30
C PHE A 119 -2.98 -7.14 9.28
N GLY A 120 -2.22 -8.21 9.56
CA GLY A 120 -2.61 -9.26 10.50
C GLY A 120 -2.71 -8.78 11.96
N THR A 121 -1.83 -7.87 12.37
CA THR A 121 -1.77 -7.30 13.73
C THR A 121 -2.47 -5.96 13.88
N PHE A 122 -3.19 -5.52 12.83
CA PHE A 122 -3.83 -4.20 12.78
C PHE A 122 -4.82 -3.98 13.94
N SER A 123 -4.69 -2.83 14.62
CA SER A 123 -5.63 -2.39 15.65
C SER A 123 -5.95 -0.90 15.49
N PHE A 124 -7.25 -0.59 15.42
CA PHE A 124 -7.76 0.77 15.29
C PHE A 124 -7.29 1.72 16.41
N GLN A 125 -7.04 1.19 17.63
CA GLN A 125 -6.60 1.99 18.76
C GLN A 125 -5.19 2.57 18.57
N LYS A 126 -4.32 1.83 17.87
CA LYS A 126 -2.92 2.20 17.62
C LYS A 126 -2.75 3.23 16.50
N VAL A 127 -3.79 3.48 15.73
CA VAL A 127 -3.78 4.41 14.60
C VAL A 127 -3.66 5.85 15.10
N THR A 128 -2.89 6.68 14.42
CA THR A 128 -2.67 8.10 14.75
C THR A 128 -3.56 8.99 13.88
N CYS A 129 -4.00 10.10 14.48
CA CYS A 129 -4.80 11.14 13.82
C CYS A 129 -3.97 12.41 13.75
N TYR A 130 -4.24 13.26 12.74
CA TYR A 130 -3.58 14.55 12.62
C TYR A 130 -3.76 15.41 13.88
N CYS A 131 -4.97 15.40 14.46
CA CYS A 131 -5.24 16.08 15.72
C CYS A 131 -4.36 15.61 16.88
N CYS A 132 -3.96 14.33 16.91
CA CYS A 132 -3.10 13.79 17.95
C CYS A 132 -1.64 14.23 17.76
N SER A 133 -1.18 14.37 16.51
CA SER A 133 0.17 14.89 16.23
C SER A 133 0.32 16.38 16.52
N SER A 134 -0.76 17.16 16.45
CA SER A 134 -0.77 18.59 16.79
C SER A 134 -1.15 18.87 18.25
N ASN A 135 -1.07 17.86 19.13
CA ASN A 135 -1.47 17.95 20.54
C ASN A 135 -2.87 18.54 20.75
N HIS A 136 -3.80 18.22 19.85
CA HIS A 136 -5.16 18.73 19.84
C HIS A 136 -5.27 20.26 19.77
N GLN A 137 -4.28 20.92 19.16
CA GLN A 137 -4.30 22.35 18.91
C GLN A 137 -4.34 22.65 17.41
N ASP A 138 -5.14 23.65 17.05
CA ASP A 138 -5.13 24.26 15.71
C ASP A 138 -3.97 25.28 15.59
N LEU A 139 -3.69 25.74 14.38
CA LEU A 139 -2.70 26.79 14.08
C LEU A 139 -2.95 28.11 14.84
N ARG A 140 -4.17 28.28 15.35
CA ARG A 140 -4.61 29.45 16.15
C ARG A 140 -4.58 29.21 17.67
N GLY A 141 -4.11 28.04 18.12
CA GLY A 141 -4.05 27.65 19.54
C GLY A 141 -5.38 27.17 20.13
N ASN A 142 -6.43 27.06 19.31
CA ASN A 142 -7.73 26.54 19.77
C ASN A 142 -7.68 25.01 19.93
N THR A 143 -8.32 24.48 20.96
CA THR A 143 -8.47 23.04 21.17
C THR A 143 -9.40 22.43 20.12
N ILE A 144 -8.93 21.39 19.42
CA ILE A 144 -9.69 20.67 18.40
C ILE A 144 -10.12 19.28 18.92
N PRO A 145 -11.37 18.87 18.65
CA PRO A 145 -11.87 17.55 19.05
C PRO A 145 -11.09 16.45 18.34
N CYS A 146 -10.93 15.31 19.01
CA CYS A 146 -10.17 14.17 18.49
C CYS A 146 -10.97 13.43 17.40
N ASP A 147 -10.35 13.15 16.25
CA ASP A 147 -10.99 12.39 15.17
C ASP A 147 -11.24 10.91 15.53
N LYS A 148 -10.65 10.41 16.63
CA LYS A 148 -10.93 9.06 17.19
C LYS A 148 -12.25 8.99 17.95
N GLU A 149 -12.84 10.12 18.33
CA GLU A 149 -14.07 10.12 19.10
C GLU A 149 -15.25 9.57 18.26
N PRO A 150 -16.27 8.96 18.87
CA PRO A 150 -17.31 8.22 18.15
C PRO A 150 -18.22 9.07 17.26
N TRP A 151 -18.29 10.39 17.51
CA TRP A 151 -19.32 11.26 16.96
C TRP A 151 -19.31 11.40 15.42
N PRO A 152 -18.16 11.46 14.70
CA PRO A 152 -18.17 11.51 13.24
C PRO A 152 -18.56 10.15 12.63
N TRP A 153 -18.20 9.05 13.31
CA TRP A 153 -18.42 7.69 12.85
C TRP A 153 -19.89 7.25 12.96
N LEU A 154 -20.62 7.75 13.97
CA LEU A 154 -22.05 7.51 14.16
C LEU A 154 -22.91 8.16 13.04
N ALA A 155 -22.49 9.32 12.53
CA ALA A 155 -23.17 9.98 11.40
C ALA A 155 -22.95 9.23 10.07
N LEU A 156 -21.81 8.55 9.91
CA LEU A 156 -21.52 7.71 8.75
C LEU A 156 -22.14 6.32 8.85
N SER A 157 -22.18 5.71 10.04
CA SER A 157 -22.78 4.38 10.24
C SER A 157 -24.28 4.36 9.98
N SER A 158 -24.99 5.46 10.22
CA SER A 158 -26.44 5.57 9.95
C SER A 158 -26.76 5.66 8.45
N ARG A 159 -25.90 6.30 7.63
CA ARG A 159 -26.08 6.38 6.17
C ARG A 159 -25.43 5.23 5.39
N PHE A 160 -24.40 4.58 5.94
CA PHE A 160 -23.76 3.38 5.34
C PHE A 160 -24.20 2.06 5.99
N GLY A 161 -25.12 2.11 6.96
CA GLY A 161 -25.68 0.94 7.66
C GLY A 161 -24.64 0.02 8.30
N CYS A 162 -23.63 0.56 8.99
CA CYS A 162 -22.43 -0.22 9.32
C CYS A 162 -21.94 -0.04 10.76
N SER A 163 -22.03 -1.10 11.56
CA SER A 163 -21.45 -1.21 12.90
C SER A 163 -19.92 -1.39 12.81
N LEU A 164 -19.16 -0.55 13.52
CA LEU A 164 -17.69 -0.63 13.65
C LEU A 164 -17.19 -2.01 14.14
N ARG A 165 -18.06 -2.81 14.77
CA ARG A 165 -17.75 -4.17 15.25
C ARG A 165 -17.68 -5.19 14.11
N GLU A 166 -18.45 -5.00 13.03
CA GLU A 166 -18.38 -5.84 11.82
C GLU A 166 -17.11 -5.62 11.00
N LYS A 167 -16.56 -4.40 11.02
CA LYS A 167 -15.33 -4.05 10.29
C LYS A 167 -14.10 -4.81 10.80
N ARG A 168 -14.09 -5.20 12.09
CA ARG A 168 -13.02 -6.01 12.70
C ARG A 168 -13.00 -7.45 12.18
N LEU A 169 -14.15 -8.03 11.84
CA LEU A 169 -14.25 -9.36 11.21
C LEU A 169 -13.96 -9.31 9.70
N ARG A 170 -14.34 -8.24 9.01
CA ARG A 170 -14.20 -8.16 7.56
C ARG A 170 -12.82 -7.75 7.08
N LEU A 171 -12.04 -6.98 7.86
CA LEU A 171 -10.62 -6.78 7.54
C LEU A 171 -9.86 -8.12 7.53
N ARG A 172 -10.18 -9.03 8.48
CA ARG A 172 -9.65 -10.40 8.48
C ARG A 172 -10.06 -11.20 7.24
N LEU A 173 -11.29 -11.05 6.75
CA LEU A 173 -11.76 -11.72 5.53
C LEU A 173 -11.09 -11.17 4.26
N VAL A 174 -10.86 -9.87 4.18
CA VAL A 174 -10.13 -9.26 3.04
C VAL A 174 -8.66 -9.69 3.06
N LEU A 175 -8.04 -9.79 4.24
CA LEU A 175 -6.72 -10.41 4.42
C LEU A 175 -6.68 -11.87 3.97
N HIS A 176 -7.70 -12.65 4.33
CA HIS A 176 -7.81 -14.05 3.91
C HIS A 176 -8.05 -14.20 2.40
N ALA A 177 -8.74 -13.23 1.78
CA ALA A 177 -8.93 -13.16 0.34
C ALA A 177 -7.67 -12.65 -0.39
N PHE A 178 -6.84 -11.83 0.26
CA PHE A 178 -5.56 -11.38 -0.27
C PHE A 178 -4.54 -12.53 -0.29
N THR A 179 -4.52 -13.38 0.75
CA THR A 179 -3.68 -14.60 0.79
C THR A 179 -4.21 -15.72 -0.13
N GLN A 180 -5.53 -15.88 -0.28
CA GLN A 180 -6.10 -16.88 -1.21
C GLN A 180 -6.17 -16.39 -2.68
N GLY A 181 -6.09 -15.08 -2.91
CA GLY A 181 -6.17 -14.46 -4.24
C GLY A 181 -4.96 -14.73 -5.13
N ASP A 182 -3.85 -15.16 -4.54
CA ASP A 182 -2.65 -15.58 -5.28
C ASP A 182 -2.76 -17.05 -5.77
N SER A 183 -3.47 -17.93 -5.05
CA SER A 183 -3.69 -19.31 -5.48
C SER A 183 -4.71 -19.47 -6.61
N ARG A 184 -5.63 -18.51 -6.82
CA ARG A 184 -6.65 -18.62 -7.88
C ARG A 184 -6.23 -18.09 -9.25
N ARG A 185 -5.07 -17.43 -9.36
CA ARG A 185 -4.49 -17.04 -10.66
C ARG A 185 -3.56 -18.08 -11.29
N LEU A 186 -3.26 -19.17 -10.60
CA LEU A 186 -2.42 -20.27 -11.10
C LEU A 186 -3.19 -21.45 -11.71
N HIS A 187 -4.52 -21.40 -11.73
CA HIS A 187 -5.38 -22.47 -12.27
C HIS A 187 -6.41 -22.01 -13.31
N ARG A 188 -6.17 -20.90 -14.01
CA ARG A 188 -6.97 -20.57 -15.19
C ARG A 188 -6.12 -20.01 -16.31
#